data_AF-A0A1W9KUU8-F1
#
_entry.id   AF-A0A1W9KUU8-F1
#
_cell.length_a   1.000
_cell.length_b   1.000
_cell.length_c   1.000
_cell.angle_alpha   90.00
_cell.angle_beta   90.00
_cell.angle_gamma   90.00
#
_symmetry.space_group_name_H-M   'P 1'
#
loop_
_entity.id
_entity.type
_entity.pdbx_description
1 polymer ?
#
loop_
_entity_poly.entity_id
_entity_poly.type
_entity_poly.pdbx_seq_one_letter_code
_entity_poly.pdbx_strand_id
1 'polypeptide(L)' 'MGRLKAAVFGVKAPPTDYERAQALIAAIDAGGIPLNAARVNDIARRLGLDVSAKAPVEDTIARIRVALQRQAPPG' A
#
# COMPACT_ATOMS: atom_id res chain seq x y z
N MET A 1 -45.76 2.40 -3.42
CA MET A 1 -45.08 1.62 -2.37
C MET A 1 -43.58 1.63 -2.65
N GLY A 2 -42.89 2.72 -2.31
CA GLY A 2 -41.50 2.97 -2.71
C GLY A 2 -40.56 2.97 -1.51
N ARG A 3 -39.44 2.25 -1.63
CA ARG A 3 -38.22 2.45 -0.84
C ARG A 3 -37.02 2.04 -1.69
N LEU A 4 -36.54 2.93 -2.55
CA LEU A 4 -35.22 2.79 -3.17
C LEU A 4 -34.18 3.02 -2.06
N LYS A 5 -33.41 1.98 -1.74
CA LYS A 5 -32.25 2.04 -0.84
C LYS A 5 -31.19 2.92 -1.52
N ALA A 6 -31.06 4.17 -1.06
CA ALA A 6 -29.93 5.00 -1.38
C ALA A 6 -28.67 4.34 -0.81
N ALA A 7 -27.86 3.72 -1.67
CA ALA A 7 -26.52 3.31 -1.31
C ALA A 7 -25.73 4.59 -0.99
N VAL A 8 -25.40 4.76 0.29
CA VAL A 8 -24.53 5.83 0.76
C VAL A 8 -23.15 5.56 0.17
N PHE A 9 -22.82 6.24 -0.93
CA PHE A 9 -21.43 6.39 -1.37
C PHE A 9 -20.74 7.29 -0.35
N GLY A 10 -20.34 6.70 0.78
CA GLY A 10 -19.48 7.36 1.74
C GLY A 10 -18.21 7.77 1.03
N VAL A 11 -17.87 9.07 1.11
CA VAL A 11 -16.59 9.59 0.63
C VAL A 11 -15.50 8.85 1.40
N LYS A 12 -14.92 7.80 0.80
CA LYS A 12 -13.81 7.07 1.42
C LYS A 12 -12.67 8.07 1.54
N ALA A 13 -12.26 8.34 2.78
CA ALA A 13 -11.10 9.16 3.06
C ALA A 13 -9.90 8.66 2.23
N PRO A 14 -9.02 9.56 1.78
CA PRO A 14 -7.85 9.14 1.02
C PRO A 14 -7.09 8.06 1.82
N PRO A 15 -6.67 6.97 1.17
CA PRO A 15 -6.03 5.86 1.87
C PRO A 15 -4.77 6.35 2.55
N THR A 16 -4.58 5.93 3.80
CA THR A 16 -3.37 6.20 4.57
C THR A 16 -2.14 5.59 3.88
N ASP A 17 -0.94 6.10 4.18
CA ASP A 17 0.28 5.56 3.56
C ASP A 17 0.47 4.06 3.88
N TYR A 18 0.01 3.61 5.04
CA TYR A 18 -0.04 2.19 5.43
C TYR A 18 -0.99 1.36 4.55
N GLU A 19 -2.22 1.84 4.32
CA GLU A 19 -3.16 1.17 3.42
C GLU A 19 -2.65 1.12 1.98
N ARG A 20 -1.98 2.18 1.51
CA ARG A 20 -1.37 2.21 0.18
C ARG A 20 -0.26 1.17 0.04
N ALA A 21 0.56 1.02 1.08
CA ALA A 21 1.59 -0.01 1.11
C ALA A 21 1.01 -1.42 1.17
N GLN A 22 -0.02 -1.67 1.99
CA GLN A 22 -0.72 -2.96 1.99
C GLN A 22 -1.31 -3.30 0.63
N ALA A 23 -2.00 -2.33 -0.01
CA ALA A 23 -2.59 -2.54 -1.33
C ALA A 23 -1.52 -2.83 -2.39
N LEU A 24 -0.36 -2.18 -2.32
CA LEU A 24 0.78 -2.47 -3.18
C LEU A 24 1.25 -3.93 -3.00
N ILE A 25 1.49 -4.36 -1.77
CA ILE A 25 1.97 -5.72 -1.48
C ILE A 25 0.92 -6.75 -1.90
N ALA A 26 -0.35 -6.55 -1.56
CA ALA A 26 -1.42 -7.46 -1.94
C ALA A 26 -1.57 -7.61 -3.47
N ALA A 27 -1.40 -6.51 -4.22
CA ALA A 27 -1.41 -6.57 -5.68
C ALA A 27 -0.21 -7.36 -6.24
N ILE A 28 0.96 -7.22 -5.63
CA ILE A 28 2.17 -7.97 -6.00
C ILE A 28 2.00 -9.47 -5.68
N ASP A 29 1.48 -9.80 -4.51
CA ASP A 29 1.22 -11.17 -4.08
C ASP A 29 0.17 -11.87 -4.96
N ALA A 30 -0.75 -11.10 -5.53
CA ALA A 30 -1.70 -11.57 -6.54
C ALA A 30 -1.08 -11.76 -7.95
N GLY A 31 0.23 -11.54 -8.11
CA GLY A 31 0.95 -11.67 -9.37
C GLY A 31 1.09 -10.35 -10.17
N GLY A 32 0.74 -9.21 -9.57
CA GLY A 32 0.90 -7.89 -10.19
C GLY A 32 2.35 -7.44 -10.22
N ILE A 33 2.77 -6.80 -11.32
CA ILE A 33 4.13 -6.27 -11.47
C ILE A 33 4.08 -4.75 -11.30
N PRO A 34 4.88 -4.16 -10.39
CA PRO A 34 4.90 -2.71 -10.20
C PRO A 34 5.51 -2.02 -11.42
N LEU A 35 4.67 -1.34 -12.19
CA LEU A 35 5.07 -0.64 -13.42
C LEU A 35 5.93 0.61 -13.17
N ASN A 36 6.03 1.08 -11.92
CA ASN A 36 6.74 2.30 -11.58
C ASN A 36 7.50 2.17 -10.25
N ALA A 37 8.82 1.98 -10.35
CA ALA A 37 9.71 1.89 -9.21
C ALA A 37 9.74 3.17 -8.36
N ALA A 38 9.63 4.35 -8.98
CA ALA A 38 9.59 5.62 -8.24
C ALA A 38 8.37 5.70 -7.33
N ARG A 39 7.23 5.16 -7.77
CA ARG A 39 6.01 5.07 -6.94
C ARG A 39 6.19 4.13 -5.75
N VAL A 40 6.87 3.00 -5.95
CA VAL A 40 7.20 2.06 -4.87
C VAL A 40 8.12 2.74 -3.85
N ASN A 41 9.13 3.47 -4.30
CA ASN A 41 10.05 4.21 -3.44
C ASN A 41 9.36 5.34 -2.66
N ASP A 42 8.41 6.06 -3.28
CA ASP A 42 7.62 7.09 -2.59
C ASP A 42 6.80 6.49 -1.44
N ILE A 43 6.13 5.35 -1.68
CA ILE A 43 5.38 4.64 -0.64
C ILE A 43 6.30 4.21 0.50
N ALA A 44 7.46 3.63 0.19
CA ALA A 44 8.45 3.24 1.20
C ALA A 44 8.92 4.44 2.04
N ARG A 45 9.23 5.58 1.42
CA ARG A 45 9.63 6.81 2.12
C ARG A 45 8.52 7.35 3.02
N ARG A 46 7.27 7.32 2.55
CA ARG A 46 6.09 7.73 3.33
C ARG A 46 5.84 6.82 4.53
N LEU A 47 6.23 5.54 4.45
CA LEU A 47 6.25 4.63 5.60
C LEU A 47 7.42 4.87 6.57
N GLY A 48 8.30 5.82 6.28
CA GLY A 48 9.50 6.10 7.08
C GLY A 48 10.67 5.16 6.80
N LEU A 49 10.65 4.43 5.68
CA LEU A 49 11.77 3.58 5.27
C LEU A 49 12.81 4.39 4.50
N ASP A 50 14.09 4.20 4.83
CA ASP A 50 15.18 4.72 4.03
C ASP A 50 15.42 3.81 2.81
N VAL A 51 15.20 4.36 1.62
CA VAL A 51 15.36 3.66 0.34
C VAL A 51 16.11 4.53 -0.67
N SER A 52 17.18 3.97 -1.20
CA SER A 52 17.96 4.62 -2.27
C SER A 52 17.15 4.67 -3.56
N ALA A 53 17.24 5.78 -4.29
CA ALA A 53 16.59 5.89 -5.60
C ALA A 53 17.12 4.88 -6.63
N LYS A 54 18.32 4.33 -6.40
CA LYS A 54 18.94 3.29 -7.23
C LYS A 54 18.72 1.87 -6.69
N ALA A 55 18.02 1.72 -5.56
CA ALA A 55 17.77 0.40 -5.00
C ALA A 55 16.91 -0.44 -5.98
N PRO A 56 17.19 -1.73 -6.13
CA PRO A 56 16.32 -2.62 -6.89
C PRO A 56 14.92 -2.63 -6.27
N VAL A 57 13.88 -2.65 -7.13
CA VAL A 57 12.49 -2.53 -6.67
C VAL A 57 12.11 -3.68 -5.75
N GLU A 58 12.65 -4.87 -5.99
CA GLU A 58 12.42 -6.08 -5.19
C GLU A 58 12.91 -5.94 -3.75
N ASP A 59 14.07 -5.30 -3.55
CA ASP A 59 14.60 -5.02 -2.20
C ASP A 59 13.69 -4.02 -1.47
N THR A 60 13.18 -3.02 -2.20
CA THR A 60 12.23 -2.06 -1.66
C THR A 60 10.92 -2.73 -1.24
N ILE A 61 10.39 -3.63 -2.06
CA ILE A 61 9.19 -4.43 -1.76
C ILE A 61 9.42 -5.29 -0.51
N ALA A 62 10.57 -5.95 -0.40
CA ALA A 62 10.92 -6.73 0.78
C ALA A 62 10.97 -5.88 2.05
N ARG A 63 11.54 -4.67 1.99
CA ARG A 63 11.55 -3.72 3.11
C ARG A 63 10.15 -3.29 3.51
N ILE A 64 9.28 -2.99 2.54
CA ILE A 64 7.87 -2.65 2.81
C ILE A 64 7.17 -3.82 3.52
N ARG A 65 7.35 -5.07 3.05
CA ARG A 65 6.76 -6.26 3.71
C ARG A 65 7.16 -6.36 5.18
N VAL A 66 8.45 -6.20 5.48
CA VAL A 66 8.95 -6.24 6.87
C VAL A 66 8.38 -5.10 7.70
N ALA A 67 8.27 -3.90 7.13
CA ALA A 67 7.70 -2.75 7.82
C ALA A 67 6.22 -2.97 8.19
N LEU A 68 5.44 -3.52 7.25
CA LEU A 68 4.04 -3.87 7.47
C LEU A 68 3.87 -4.92 8.58
N GLN A 69 4.75 -5.93 8.62
CA GLN A 69 4.75 -6.96 9.67
C GLN A 69 5.05 -6.39 11.06
N ARG A 70 5.95 -5.39 11.17
CA ARG A 70 6.30 -4.74 12.44
C ARG A 70 5.19 -3.85 12.99
N GLN A 71 4.39 -3.25 12.11
CA GLN A 71 3.26 -2.39 12.47
C GLN A 71 1.95 -3.14 12.61
N ALA A 72 1.89 -4.42 12.24
CA ALA A 72 0.74 -5.25 12.53
C ALA A 72 0.54 -5.28 14.06
N PRO A 73 -0.64 -4.90 14.59
CA PRO A 73 -0.90 -5.06 16.01
C PRO A 73 -0.72 -6.55 16.36
N PRO A 74 -0.11 -6.90 17.50
CA PRO A 74 -0.18 -8.27 17.98
C PRO A 74 -1.67 -8.62 18.10
N GLY A 75 -2.07 -9.68 17.38
CA GLY A 75 -3.43 -10.19 17.44
C GLY A 75 -3.84 -10.61 18.84
#